data_AF-U2PAU9-F1
#
_entry.id   AF-U2PAU9-F1
#
_cell.length_a   1.000
_cell.length_b   1.000
_cell.length_c   1.000
_cell.angle_alpha   90.00
_cell.angle_beta   90.00
_cell.angle_gamma   90.00
#
_symmetry.space_group_name_H-M   'P 1'
#
loop_
_entity.id
_entity.type
_entity.pdbx_description
1 polymer ?
#
loop_
_entity_poly.entity_id
_entity_poly.type
_entity_poly.pdbx_seq_one_letter_code
_entity_poly.pdbx_strand_id
1 'polypeptide(L)'
;PNGAEYPVGTALGDLTEQVSQTIQYLYKDGSTAKPDNVQAVNFSRNVTVDEVNGTVVYTDWLTDDGAVTGRFEAVDSPLITGYTADLTSVAGNPAVSWRG
;
A
#
# COMPACT_ATOMS: atom_id res chain seq x y z
N PRO A 1 -16.78 -17.17 -33.11
CA PRO A 1 -16.90 -16.03 -32.18
C PRO A 1 -15.54 -15.75 -31.54
N ASN A 2 -14.88 -14.65 -31.92
CA ASN A 2 -13.69 -14.17 -31.20
C ASN A 2 -14.20 -13.59 -29.88
N GLY A 3 -13.84 -14.22 -28.76
CA GLY A 3 -14.10 -13.68 -27.44
C GLY A 3 -13.43 -12.32 -27.32
N ALA A 4 -14.06 -11.39 -26.61
CA ALA A 4 -13.51 -10.05 -26.39
C ALA A 4 -12.07 -10.15 -25.88
N GLU A 5 -11.13 -9.61 -26.65
CA GLU A 5 -9.74 -9.45 -26.23
C GLU A 5 -9.66 -8.07 -25.57
N TYR A 6 -9.61 -8.05 -24.24
CA TYR A 6 -9.47 -6.79 -23.49
C TYR A 6 -8.03 -6.26 -23.60
N PRO A 7 -7.82 -4.94 -23.64
CA PRO A 7 -6.49 -4.34 -23.69
C PRO A 7 -5.60 -4.76 -22.51
N VAL A 8 -4.29 -4.83 -22.73
CA VAL A 8 -3.31 -5.04 -21.64
C VAL A 8 -3.43 -3.89 -20.62
N GLY A 9 -3.39 -4.21 -19.32
CA GLY A 9 -3.51 -3.23 -18.24
C GLY A 9 -4.95 -3.05 -17.72
N THR A 10 -5.94 -3.76 -18.28
CA THR A 10 -7.32 -3.73 -17.80
C THR A 10 -7.72 -4.99 -17.03
N ALA A 11 -6.77 -5.89 -16.75
CA ALA A 11 -7.04 -7.05 -15.91
C ALA A 11 -7.17 -6.61 -14.45
N LEU A 12 -7.94 -7.35 -13.63
CA LEU A 12 -8.20 -6.97 -12.23
C LEU A 12 -6.91 -6.74 -11.43
N GLY A 13 -5.85 -7.52 -11.69
CA GLY A 13 -4.55 -7.35 -11.03
C GLY A 13 -3.84 -6.04 -11.38
N ASP A 14 -4.11 -5.44 -12.54
CA ASP A 14 -3.53 -4.16 -12.98
C ASP A 14 -4.29 -2.93 -12.41
N LEU A 15 -5.40 -3.20 -11.70
CA LEU A 15 -6.33 -2.21 -11.17
C LEU A 15 -6.30 -2.13 -9.64
N THR A 16 -5.42 -2.92 -9.01
CA THR A 16 -5.23 -2.94 -7.55
C THR A 16 -3.74 -2.91 -7.24
N GLU A 17 -3.34 -2.05 -6.32
CA GLU A 17 -1.96 -1.94 -5.86
C GLU A 17 -1.93 -1.81 -4.34
N GLN A 18 -0.84 -2.24 -3.70
CA GLN A 18 -0.68 -2.14 -2.26
C GLN A 18 0.65 -1.50 -1.91
N VAL A 19 0.61 -0.49 -1.04
CA VAL A 19 1.80 0.14 -0.47
C VAL A 19 1.89 -0.25 1.01
N SER A 20 3.00 -0.87 1.40
CA SER A 20 3.22 -1.34 2.77
C SER A 20 4.36 -0.61 3.47
N GLN A 21 4.21 -0.34 4.77
CA GLN A 21 5.28 0.03 5.70
C GLN A 21 5.49 -1.11 6.69
N THR A 22 6.74 -1.56 6.84
CA THR A 22 7.13 -2.56 7.84
C THR A 22 8.13 -1.95 8.81
N ILE A 23 7.80 -1.98 10.10
CA ILE A 23 8.69 -1.57 11.20
C ILE A 23 9.23 -2.83 11.85
N GLN A 24 10.53 -3.06 11.70
CA GLN A 24 11.23 -4.20 12.31
C GLN A 24 11.77 -3.81 13.69
N TYR A 25 11.58 -4.69 14.67
CA TYR A 25 12.12 -4.51 16.02
C TYR A 25 13.27 -5.49 16.23
N LEU A 26 14.49 -4.99 16.20
CA LEU A 26 15.71 -5.79 16.30
C LEU A 26 16.50 -5.41 17.56
N TYR A 27 17.17 -6.40 18.16
CA TYR A 27 18.25 -6.16 19.10
C TYR A 27 19.51 -5.71 18.35
N LYS A 28 20.53 -5.24 19.09
CA LYS A 28 21.80 -4.76 18.52
C LYS A 28 22.56 -5.84 17.74
N ASP A 29 22.33 -7.12 18.05
CA ASP A 29 22.92 -8.25 17.35
C ASP A 29 22.16 -8.64 16.07
N GLY A 30 21.08 -7.92 15.75
CA GLY A 30 20.23 -8.16 14.58
C GLY A 30 19.14 -9.22 14.79
N SER A 31 19.04 -9.82 15.97
CA SER A 31 17.96 -10.76 16.28
C SER A 31 16.62 -10.04 16.52
N THR A 32 15.52 -10.70 16.17
CA THR A 32 14.17 -10.14 16.35
C THR A 32 13.83 -9.97 17.83
N ALA A 33 13.53 -8.74 18.24
CA ALA A 33 13.14 -8.40 19.60
C ALA A 33 11.63 -8.53 19.84
N LYS A 34 10.83 -8.19 18.80
CA LYS A 34 9.37 -8.29 18.75
C LYS A 34 8.90 -8.52 17.31
N PRO A 35 7.69 -9.06 17.09
CA PRO A 35 7.09 -9.15 15.76
C PRO A 35 6.99 -7.78 15.09
N ASP A 36 7.19 -7.74 13.78
CA ASP A 36 7.10 -6.52 12.98
C ASP A 36 5.71 -5.87 13.08
N ASN A 37 5.67 -4.54 13.00
CA ASN A 37 4.43 -3.83 12.74
C ASN A 37 4.32 -3.58 11.23
N VAL A 38 3.26 -4.10 10.62
CA VAL A 38 2.98 -3.95 9.19
C VAL A 38 1.72 -3.11 9.03
N GLN A 39 1.87 -2.00 8.33
CA GLN A 39 0.76 -1.16 7.87
C GLN A 39 0.66 -1.26 6.35
N ALA A 40 -0.55 -1.31 5.81
CA ALA A 40 -0.79 -1.39 4.38
C ALA A 40 -1.88 -0.41 3.97
N VAL A 41 -1.68 0.22 2.80
CA VAL A 41 -2.68 1.03 2.11
C VAL A 41 -2.93 0.36 0.77
N ASN A 42 -4.18 -0.06 0.55
CA ASN A 42 -4.60 -0.57 -0.75
C ASN A 42 -5.07 0.60 -1.60
N PHE A 43 -4.72 0.57 -2.87
CA PHE A 43 -5.22 1.46 -3.90
C PHE A 43 -5.94 0.64 -4.96
N SER A 44 -7.05 1.16 -5.46
CA SER A 44 -7.75 0.60 -6.61
C SER A 44 -8.20 1.69 -7.57
N ARG A 45 -8.39 1.31 -8.83
CA ARG A 45 -8.99 2.18 -9.85
C ARG A 45 -9.93 1.38 -10.74
N ASN A 46 -10.87 2.05 -11.37
CA ASN A 46 -11.73 1.45 -12.37
C ASN A 46 -11.21 1.75 -13.78
N VAL A 47 -11.60 0.90 -14.73
CA VAL A 47 -11.34 1.08 -16.15
C VAL A 47 -12.61 0.88 -16.95
N THR A 48 -12.80 1.73 -17.94
CA THR A 48 -13.86 1.61 -18.96
C THR A 48 -13.20 1.42 -20.32
N VAL A 49 -13.64 0.40 -21.04
CA VAL A 49 -13.17 0.09 -22.41
C VAL A 49 -14.34 0.28 -23.37
N ASP A 50 -14.15 1.14 -24.36
CA ASP A 50 -15.07 1.27 -25.50
C ASP A 50 -14.77 0.15 -26.51
N GLU A 51 -15.70 -0.79 -26.66
CA GLU A 51 -15.53 -1.95 -27.54
C GLU A 51 -15.61 -1.60 -29.04
N VAL A 52 -16.14 -0.43 -29.41
CA VAL A 52 -16.31 -0.02 -30.81
C VAL A 52 -15.00 0.56 -31.35
N ASN A 53 -14.30 1.37 -30.56
CA ASN A 53 -13.07 2.06 -30.99
C ASN A 53 -11.81 1.69 -30.18
N GLY A 54 -11.93 0.89 -29.12
CA GLY A 54 -10.82 0.44 -28.28
C GLY A 54 -10.33 1.48 -27.27
N THR A 55 -11.04 2.60 -27.06
CA THR A 55 -10.64 3.63 -26.09
C THR A 55 -10.67 3.09 -24.68
N VAL A 56 -9.62 3.35 -23.91
CA VAL A 56 -9.50 2.94 -22.50
C VAL A 56 -9.42 4.19 -21.63
N VAL A 57 -10.29 4.27 -20.63
CA VAL A 57 -10.33 5.37 -19.65
C VAL A 57 -10.20 4.80 -18.25
N TYR A 58 -9.21 5.28 -17.51
CA TYR A 58 -9.00 4.92 -16.11
C TYR A 58 -9.50 6.03 -15.18
N THR A 59 -9.99 5.65 -14.01
CA THR A 59 -10.19 6.60 -12.90
C THR A 59 -8.87 6.87 -12.18
N ASP A 60 -8.88 7.87 -11.29
CA ASP A 60 -7.82 8.02 -10.30
C ASP A 60 -7.70 6.75 -9.44
N TRP A 61 -6.49 6.54 -8.93
CA TRP A 61 -6.24 5.56 -7.88
C TRP A 61 -6.78 6.09 -6.56
N LEU A 62 -7.64 5.30 -5.94
CA LEU A 62 -8.28 5.63 -4.67
C LEU A 62 -7.96 4.55 -3.64
N THR A 63 -7.81 4.97 -2.40
CA THR A 63 -7.74 4.07 -1.25
C THR A 63 -9.10 3.41 -0.98
N ASP A 64 -9.11 2.40 -0.09
CA ASP A 64 -10.35 1.71 0.31
C ASP A 64 -11.43 2.64 0.91
N ASP A 65 -11.02 3.78 1.48
CA ASP A 65 -11.91 4.84 1.99
C ASP A 65 -12.23 5.95 0.96
N GLY A 66 -11.78 5.78 -0.30
CA GLY A 66 -12.09 6.68 -1.42
C GLY A 66 -11.22 7.93 -1.51
N ALA A 67 -10.10 8.00 -0.79
CA ALA A 67 -9.17 9.11 -0.86
C ALA A 67 -8.10 8.91 -1.95
N VAL A 68 -7.55 10.01 -2.48
CA VAL A 68 -6.43 9.96 -3.45
C VAL A 68 -5.07 9.70 -2.79
N THR A 69 -5.02 9.72 -1.46
CA THR A 69 -3.84 9.43 -0.66
C THR A 69 -4.24 8.61 0.56
N GLY A 70 -3.44 7.62 0.92
CA GLY A 70 -3.56 6.90 2.19
C GLY A 70 -2.65 7.46 3.28
N ARG A 71 -2.65 6.75 4.41
CA ARG A 71 -1.91 7.14 5.61
C ARG A 71 -1.30 5.94 6.32
N PHE A 72 -0.09 6.12 6.81
CA PHE A 72 0.49 5.29 7.86
C PHE A 72 0.42 6.06 9.18
N GLU A 73 -0.03 5.39 10.23
CA GLU A 73 -0.09 5.95 11.57
C GLU A 73 1.29 5.93 12.23
N ALA A 74 1.45 6.83 13.21
CA ALA A 74 2.61 6.77 14.08
C ALA A 74 2.53 5.50 14.94
N VAL A 75 3.69 4.89 15.19
CA VAL A 75 3.79 3.64 15.95
C VAL A 75 4.79 3.83 17.06
N ASP A 76 4.33 3.67 18.30
CA ASP A 76 5.22 3.65 19.45
C ASP A 76 5.95 2.31 19.54
N SER A 77 7.24 2.38 19.84
CA SER A 77 8.07 1.19 19.98
C SER A 77 7.68 0.41 21.23
N PRO A 78 7.62 -0.92 21.17
CA PRO A 78 7.26 -1.75 22.30
C PRO A 78 8.29 -1.63 23.42
N LEU A 79 7.81 -1.58 24.66
CA LEU A 79 8.68 -1.60 25.82
C LEU A 79 9.25 -3.01 26.04
N ILE A 80 10.56 -3.11 26.22
CA ILE A 80 11.24 -4.36 26.59
C ILE A 80 12.06 -4.08 27.85
N THR A 81 11.75 -4.76 28.94
CA THR A 81 12.44 -4.56 30.24
C THR A 81 13.95 -4.74 30.11
N GLY A 82 14.71 -3.74 30.56
CA GLY A 82 16.18 -3.73 30.48
C GLY A 82 16.75 -3.23 29.15
N TYR A 83 15.90 -2.83 28.20
CA TYR A 83 16.30 -2.30 26.90
C TYR A 83 15.62 -0.95 26.63
N THR A 84 16.32 -0.08 25.91
CA THR A 84 15.78 1.17 25.38
C THR A 84 15.88 1.10 23.86
N ALA A 85 14.77 1.34 23.16
CA ALA A 85 14.76 1.40 21.71
C ALA A 85 15.50 2.65 21.22
N ASP A 86 16.19 2.55 20.09
CA ASP A 86 16.87 3.70 19.47
C ASP A 86 15.87 4.76 19.02
N LEU A 87 14.69 4.32 18.55
CA LEU A 87 13.53 5.16 18.27
C LEU A 87 12.40 4.72 19.20
N THR A 88 11.91 5.63 20.05
CA THR A 88 10.76 5.35 20.92
C THR A 88 9.42 5.43 20.19
N SER A 89 9.39 6.09 19.04
CA SER A 89 8.24 6.17 18.14
C SER A 89 8.70 6.36 16.70
N VAL A 90 8.00 5.73 15.77
CA VAL A 90 8.14 5.93 14.34
C VAL A 90 7.03 6.86 13.88
N ALA A 91 7.40 8.00 13.30
CA ALA A 91 6.43 8.96 12.80
C ALA A 91 5.57 8.35 11.67
N GLY A 92 4.28 8.67 11.70
CA GLY A 92 3.37 8.32 10.62
C GLY A 92 3.67 9.08 9.32
N ASN A 93 3.03 8.65 8.24
CA ASN A 93 3.05 9.34 6.96
C ASN A 93 1.60 9.65 6.53
N PRO A 94 1.17 10.93 6.54
CA PRO A 94 -0.21 11.30 6.24
C PRO A 94 -0.54 11.38 4.74
N ALA A 95 0.43 11.19 3.84
CA ALA A 95 0.28 11.40 2.41
C ALA A 95 0.93 10.28 1.59
N VAL A 96 0.57 9.04 1.89
CA VAL A 96 0.97 7.88 1.09
C VAL A 96 0.25 7.98 -0.25
N SER A 97 0.98 8.04 -1.35
CA SER A 97 0.42 8.08 -2.70
C SER A 97 0.95 6.90 -3.50
N TRP A 98 0.09 6.34 -4.35
CA TRP A 98 0.53 5.48 -5.42
C TRP A 98 1.01 6.35 -6.59
N ARG A 99 2.21 6.07 -7.09
CA ARG A 99 2.75 6.65 -8.32
C ARG A 99 3.04 5.49 -9.27
N GLY A 100 2.08 5.19 -10.14
CA GLY A 100 2.27 4.31 -11.29
C GLY A 100 3.02 4.99 -12.43
#